data_AF-A0A454D182-F1
#
_entry.id   AF-A0A454D182-F1
#
_cell.length_a   1.000
_cell.length_b   1.000
_cell.length_c   1.000
_cell.angle_alpha   90.00
_cell.angle_beta   90.00
_cell.angle_gamma   90.00
#
_symmetry.space_group_name_H-M   'P 1'
#
loop_
_entity.id
_entity.type
_entity.pdbx_description
1 polymer ?
#
loop_
_entity_poly.entity_id
_entity_poly.type
_entity_poly.pdbx_seq_one_letter_code
_entity_poly.pdbx_strand_id
1 'polypeptide(L)'
;MAIHPAVQGNITVNLSDVTLDEVLNVVQDMYGYDVVKSGKVIQVYPAGMRTVTIPVDYLQFKRSGRSLTSIVTGSVTSAGTSSSGGSSDDSDSSDSNNNNGDSSTTSTGGTRIETITESDFWPMLQQAVANLIGSGQGQSVVVTPQAGVITLRAFPDEIREVREFLGVSQERMQRQVILEAKILEVTLSDGYQQGINWSNMTASIGNSGSVVINRPGPTGGLPPLDAIGSLLGGQTNITISDGNFSAVMNFMATQGDLNVLSSPRITAANNQKSVIKVGTDEYFVTELSSNAGNGENSNAVPEVELTPFFSGISLDVTPQIDNKGNVFLHVHPAVIEVEEEIKKLNLGGDFNNVQLPLAKSSIRESDSVIRAKDGDVVVIGGLMKQQNIEQVSKVPFLGDVPALGNLFRTINNVSQKTELVILLKPTVVGVNTWQKELERSRDLLQEWFPDAE
;
A
#
# COMPACT_ATOMS: atom_id res chain seq x y z
N MET A 1 -22.95 -41.15 -35.92
CA MET A 1 -22.82 -39.70 -36.16
C MET A 1 -24.20 -39.19 -36.49
N ALA A 2 -24.65 -38.12 -35.85
CA ALA A 2 -25.93 -37.46 -36.14
C ALA A 2 -25.62 -36.05 -36.63
N ILE A 3 -26.19 -35.65 -37.76
CA ILE A 3 -25.90 -34.39 -38.43
C ILE A 3 -27.19 -33.59 -38.48
N HIS A 4 -27.14 -32.34 -38.03
CA HIS A 4 -28.29 -31.45 -38.09
C HIS A 4 -28.63 -31.12 -39.57
N PRO A 5 -29.92 -31.09 -39.98
CA PRO A 5 -30.33 -30.92 -41.38
C PRO A 5 -29.89 -29.60 -42.04
N ALA A 6 -29.53 -28.60 -41.23
CA ALA A 6 -28.99 -27.32 -41.70
C ALA A 6 -27.47 -27.32 -41.95
N VAL A 7 -26.77 -28.44 -41.69
CA VAL A 7 -25.33 -28.58 -41.98
C VAL A 7 -25.18 -28.85 -43.47
N GLN A 8 -24.55 -27.92 -44.20
CA GLN A 8 -24.27 -28.03 -45.63
C GLN A 8 -22.85 -27.51 -45.89
N GLY A 9 -22.19 -28.03 -46.92
CA GLY A 9 -20.85 -27.62 -47.33
C GLY A 9 -19.92 -28.78 -47.67
N ASN A 10 -18.84 -28.49 -48.39
CA ASN A 10 -17.75 -29.43 -48.66
C ASN A 10 -16.49 -28.93 -47.95
N ILE A 11 -15.86 -29.80 -47.17
CA ILE A 11 -14.65 -29.50 -46.42
C ILE A 11 -13.51 -30.31 -47.02
N THR A 12 -12.40 -29.65 -47.36
CA THR A 12 -11.18 -30.30 -47.85
C THR A 12 -10.07 -30.05 -46.85
N VAL A 13 -9.62 -31.10 -46.15
CA VAL A 13 -8.53 -31.00 -45.18
C VAL A 13 -7.58 -32.17 -45.42
N ASN A 14 -6.28 -31.89 -45.41
CA ASN A 14 -5.24 -32.91 -45.46
C ASN A 14 -4.50 -32.91 -44.11
N LEU A 15 -4.65 -33.98 -43.34
CA LEU A 15 -4.01 -34.14 -42.03
C LEU A 15 -3.33 -35.52 -41.97
N SER A 16 -2.14 -35.56 -41.39
CA SER A 16 -1.31 -36.76 -41.21
C SER A 16 -0.96 -36.95 -39.73
N ASP A 17 -1.03 -38.19 -39.23
CA ASP A 17 -0.69 -38.56 -37.84
C ASP A 17 -1.45 -37.79 -36.75
N VAL A 18 -2.74 -37.50 -36.97
CA VAL A 18 -3.61 -36.82 -36.00
C VAL A 18 -4.75 -37.72 -35.52
N THR A 19 -5.20 -37.48 -34.31
CA THR A 19 -6.37 -38.16 -33.73
C THR A 19 -7.67 -37.59 -34.30
N LEU A 20 -8.76 -38.37 -34.24
CA LEU A 20 -10.09 -37.92 -34.67
C LEU A 20 -10.54 -36.67 -33.89
N ASP A 21 -10.23 -36.60 -32.60
CA ASP A 21 -10.63 -35.46 -31.75
C ASP A 21 -9.89 -34.17 -32.17
N GLU A 22 -8.61 -34.26 -32.55
CA GLU A 22 -7.86 -33.12 -33.13
C GLU A 22 -8.44 -32.68 -34.47
N VAL A 23 -8.79 -33.63 -35.34
CA VAL A 23 -9.41 -33.32 -36.64
C VAL A 23 -10.74 -32.59 -36.46
N LEU A 24 -11.58 -33.08 -35.54
CA LEU A 24 -12.88 -32.47 -35.25
C LEU A 24 -12.72 -31.08 -34.64
N ASN A 25 -11.74 -30.88 -33.76
CA ASN A 25 -11.42 -29.55 -33.22
C ASN A 25 -10.97 -28.60 -34.32
N VAL A 26 -10.08 -29.01 -35.25
CA VAL A 26 -9.64 -28.17 -36.36
C VAL A 26 -10.80 -27.80 -37.29
N VAL A 27 -11.72 -28.74 -37.55
CA VAL A 27 -12.91 -28.47 -38.38
C VAL A 27 -13.88 -27.52 -37.67
N GLN A 28 -14.08 -27.71 -36.36
CA GLN A 28 -14.84 -26.82 -35.51
C GLN A 28 -14.23 -25.41 -35.48
N ASP A 29 -12.91 -25.31 -35.40
CA ASP A 29 -12.16 -24.06 -35.29
C ASP A 29 -12.06 -23.32 -36.63
N MET A 30 -11.97 -24.01 -37.76
CA MET A 30 -11.77 -23.39 -39.07
C MET A 30 -13.08 -23.10 -39.80
N TYR A 31 -14.10 -23.94 -39.62
CA TYR A 31 -15.37 -23.82 -40.33
C TYR A 31 -16.55 -23.47 -39.41
N GLY A 32 -16.32 -23.36 -38.10
CA GLY A 32 -17.34 -22.93 -37.14
C GLY A 32 -18.45 -23.94 -36.91
N TYR A 33 -18.33 -25.21 -37.30
CA TYR A 33 -19.31 -26.24 -36.96
C TYR A 33 -19.23 -26.63 -35.47
N ASP A 34 -20.34 -27.01 -34.85
CA ASP A 34 -20.31 -27.50 -33.46
C ASP A 34 -20.19 -29.01 -33.50
N VAL A 35 -19.23 -29.57 -32.80
CA VAL A 35 -19.11 -31.01 -32.68
C VAL A 35 -19.23 -31.39 -31.20
N VAL A 36 -20.40 -31.90 -30.83
CA VAL A 36 -20.65 -32.38 -29.47
C VAL A 36 -20.51 -33.89 -29.43
N LYS A 37 -19.61 -34.39 -28.58
CA LYS A 37 -19.41 -35.82 -28.33
C LYS A 37 -20.20 -36.22 -27.08
N SER A 38 -21.29 -36.96 -27.27
CA SER A 38 -22.08 -37.51 -26.17
C SER A 38 -21.90 -39.04 -26.14
N GLY A 39 -21.00 -39.50 -25.27
CA GLY A 39 -20.58 -40.90 -25.20
C GLY A 39 -19.93 -41.37 -26.49
N LYS A 40 -20.58 -42.31 -27.20
CA LYS A 40 -20.11 -42.85 -28.48
C LYS A 40 -20.68 -42.13 -29.71
N VAL A 41 -21.55 -41.14 -29.52
CA VAL A 41 -22.24 -40.45 -30.61
C VAL A 41 -21.64 -39.06 -30.81
N ILE A 42 -21.27 -38.76 -32.06
CA ILE A 42 -20.82 -37.44 -32.51
C ILE A 42 -22.02 -36.72 -33.13
N GLN A 43 -22.36 -35.54 -32.63
CA GLN A 43 -23.42 -34.67 -33.13
C GLN A 43 -22.81 -33.42 -33.76
N VAL A 44 -23.19 -33.12 -35.02
CA VAL A 44 -22.69 -31.94 -35.74
C VAL A 44 -23.83 -30.93 -35.95
N TYR A 45 -23.62 -29.71 -35.47
CA TYR A 45 -24.55 -28.58 -35.62
C TYR A 45 -24.02 -27.55 -36.62
N PRO A 46 -24.91 -26.76 -37.27
CA PRO A 46 -24.50 -25.74 -38.22
C PRO A 46 -23.64 -24.64 -37.58
N ALA A 47 -22.89 -23.93 -38.41
CA ALA A 47 -22.21 -22.70 -38.05
C ALA A 47 -23.24 -21.57 -37.86
N GLY A 48 -23.89 -21.57 -36.70
CA GLY A 48 -24.82 -20.53 -36.26
C GLY A 48 -24.47 -20.02 -34.87
N MET A 49 -25.16 -18.98 -34.42
CA MET A 49 -24.95 -18.41 -33.08
C MET A 49 -25.22 -19.45 -32.00
N ARG A 50 -24.36 -19.47 -30.97
CA ARG A 50 -24.47 -20.38 -29.82
C ARG A 50 -24.52 -19.59 -28.54
N THR A 51 -25.25 -20.13 -27.57
CA THR A 51 -25.23 -19.61 -26.20
C THR A 51 -24.24 -20.42 -25.39
N VAL A 52 -23.25 -19.76 -24.80
CA VAL A 52 -22.23 -20.35 -23.96
C VAL A 52 -22.20 -19.60 -22.63
N THR A 53 -22.10 -20.35 -21.55
CA THR A 53 -21.81 -19.80 -20.22
C THR A 53 -20.35 -20.07 -19.89
N ILE A 54 -19.63 -19.02 -19.50
CA ILE A 54 -18.22 -19.06 -19.11
C ILE A 54 -18.12 -18.65 -17.64
N PRO A 55 -17.46 -19.43 -16.77
CA PRO A 55 -17.17 -19.00 -15.40
C PRO A 55 -16.12 -17.89 -15.40
N VAL A 56 -16.30 -16.92 -14.51
CA VAL A 56 -15.39 -15.80 -14.28
C VAL A 56 -15.15 -15.71 -12.78
N ASP A 57 -13.99 -16.19 -12.35
CA ASP A 57 -13.61 -16.22 -10.93
C ASP A 57 -13.13 -14.84 -10.48
N TYR A 58 -14.08 -13.95 -10.23
CA TYR A 58 -13.80 -12.61 -9.70
C TYR A 58 -14.82 -12.21 -8.64
N LEU A 59 -14.34 -11.65 -7.52
CA LEU A 59 -15.19 -11.23 -6.43
C LEU A 59 -15.99 -9.99 -6.82
N GLN A 60 -17.29 -9.98 -6.49
CA GLN A 60 -18.14 -8.81 -6.72
C GLN A 60 -17.83 -7.72 -5.69
N PHE A 61 -16.87 -6.85 -6.02
CA PHE A 61 -16.57 -5.66 -5.23
C PHE A 61 -16.62 -4.39 -6.09
N LYS A 62 -17.25 -3.37 -5.52
CA LYS A 62 -17.15 -1.99 -6.00
C LYS A 62 -16.02 -1.32 -5.23
N ARG A 63 -14.99 -0.88 -5.94
CA ARG A 63 -13.83 -0.21 -5.31
C ARG A 63 -13.98 1.29 -5.47
N SER A 64 -14.02 2.01 -4.35
CA SER A 64 -13.89 3.47 -4.33
C SER A 64 -12.56 3.86 -3.67
N GLY A 65 -11.68 4.51 -4.42
CA GLY A 65 -10.46 5.12 -3.91
C GLY A 65 -10.68 6.63 -3.79
N ARG A 66 -10.61 7.16 -2.57
CA ARG A 66 -10.62 8.61 -2.32
C ARG A 66 -9.20 9.04 -1.98
N SER A 67 -8.60 9.85 -2.84
CA SER A 67 -7.35 10.55 -2.53
C SER A 67 -7.67 12.00 -2.20
N LEU A 68 -7.17 12.46 -1.07
CA LEU A 68 -7.35 13.81 -0.59
C LEU A 68 -5.98 14.50 -0.49
N THR A 69 -5.78 15.53 -1.29
CA THR A 69 -4.62 16.42 -1.17
C THR A 69 -5.11 17.78 -0.73
N SER A 70 -4.76 18.18 0.50
CA SER A 70 -5.01 19.52 1.02
C SER A 70 -3.70 20.27 1.16
N ILE A 71 -3.56 21.37 0.44
CA ILE A 71 -2.47 22.33 0.69
C ILE A 71 -3.04 23.38 1.62
N VAL A 72 -2.71 23.31 2.91
CA VAL A 72 -3.06 24.34 3.88
C VAL A 72 -2.00 25.43 3.80
N THR A 73 -2.29 26.51 3.07
CA THR A 73 -1.46 27.72 3.14
C THR A 73 -1.82 28.44 4.42
N GLY A 74 -0.86 28.56 5.34
CA GLY A 74 -1.06 29.16 6.66
C GLY A 74 -1.64 30.57 6.57
N SER A 75 -2.96 30.68 6.67
CA SER A 75 -3.64 31.96 6.86
C SER A 75 -3.68 32.23 8.35
N VAL A 76 -2.96 33.28 8.78
CA VAL A 76 -3.11 33.86 10.11
C VAL A 76 -4.58 34.25 10.30
N THR A 77 -5.25 33.62 11.26
CA THR A 77 -6.59 34.01 11.69
C THR A 77 -6.48 35.36 12.38
N SER A 78 -6.80 36.46 11.67
CA SER A 78 -7.06 37.74 12.32
C SER A 78 -8.33 37.58 13.15
N ALA A 79 -8.18 37.58 14.47
CA ALA A 79 -9.29 37.63 15.41
C ALA A 79 -10.21 38.80 15.03
N GLY A 80 -11.45 38.49 14.66
CA GLY A 80 -12.44 39.48 14.28
C GLY A 80 -12.78 40.37 15.47
N THR A 81 -12.43 41.65 15.37
CA THR A 81 -12.96 42.70 16.24
C THR A 81 -14.44 42.87 15.90
N SER A 82 -15.33 42.45 16.79
CA SER A 82 -16.76 42.71 16.68
C SER A 82 -17.05 44.19 16.93
N SER A 83 -17.02 45.01 15.87
CA SER A 83 -17.52 46.38 15.91
C SER A 83 -19.01 46.38 15.60
N SER A 84 -19.80 46.58 16.65
CA SER A 84 -21.20 47.00 16.58
C SER A 84 -21.35 48.27 15.74
N GLY A 85 -22.12 48.19 14.65
CA GLY A 85 -22.50 49.33 13.84
C GLY A 85 -23.85 49.05 13.19
N GLY A 86 -24.90 49.65 13.75
CA GLY A 86 -26.24 49.61 13.18
C GLY A 86 -26.37 50.54 11.98
N SER A 87 -27.22 50.15 11.03
CA SER A 87 -28.07 51.04 10.24
C SER A 87 -29.09 50.23 9.44
N SER A 88 -30.21 50.91 9.20
CA SER A 88 -31.55 50.45 8.85
C SER A 88 -31.84 50.34 7.34
N ASP A 89 -32.99 49.71 7.09
CA ASP A 89 -33.95 49.89 5.98
C ASP A 89 -33.81 49.09 4.66
N ASP A 90 -34.80 48.19 4.53
CA ASP A 90 -35.87 48.17 3.51
C ASP A 90 -35.54 47.65 2.09
N SER A 91 -36.08 46.47 1.76
CA SER A 91 -37.08 46.27 0.70
C SER A 91 -37.27 44.78 0.35
N ASP A 92 -38.52 44.35 0.50
CA ASP A 92 -39.32 43.48 -0.36
C ASP A 92 -38.63 42.53 -1.37
N SER A 93 -38.81 41.21 -1.20
CA SER A 93 -39.51 40.34 -2.17
C SER A 93 -39.27 38.84 -1.92
N SER A 94 -40.38 38.12 -1.89
CA SER A 94 -40.63 36.73 -2.29
C SER A 94 -39.46 35.76 -2.52
N ASP A 95 -39.61 34.61 -1.86
CA ASP A 95 -39.71 33.26 -2.46
C ASP A 95 -38.75 32.19 -1.88
N SER A 96 -39.39 31.10 -1.46
CA SER A 96 -38.92 29.73 -1.26
C SER A 96 -37.41 29.41 -1.40
N ASN A 97 -36.78 28.89 -0.33
CA ASN A 97 -36.65 27.45 -0.08
C ASN A 97 -35.80 27.20 1.18
N ASN A 98 -36.36 26.44 2.13
CA ASN A 98 -35.69 26.02 3.34
C ASN A 98 -34.73 24.86 3.00
N ASN A 99 -33.42 25.12 2.98
CA ASN A 99 -32.39 24.07 2.96
C ASN A 99 -31.37 24.38 4.06
N ASN A 100 -31.68 23.88 5.25
CA ASN A 100 -30.80 23.88 6.39
C ASN A 100 -29.88 22.66 6.26
N GLY A 101 -28.60 22.90 5.96
CA GLY A 101 -27.58 21.89 5.73
C GLY A 101 -26.20 22.51 5.85
N ASP A 102 -25.84 22.80 7.09
CA ASP A 102 -24.50 22.88 7.67
C ASP A 102 -23.30 22.81 6.69
N SER A 103 -22.64 23.94 6.50
CA SER A 103 -21.19 24.00 6.64
C SER A 103 -20.80 25.45 6.90
N SER A 104 -20.47 25.75 8.16
CA SER A 104 -19.69 26.93 8.48
C SER A 104 -18.29 26.75 7.86
N THR A 105 -18.16 27.12 6.57
CA THR A 105 -16.88 27.30 5.92
C THR A 105 -16.13 28.42 6.64
N THR A 106 -15.40 28.06 7.69
CA THR A 106 -14.18 28.78 8.04
C THR A 106 -13.29 28.67 6.82
N SER A 107 -13.20 29.77 6.06
CA SER A 107 -12.32 29.91 4.91
C SER A 107 -10.87 29.84 5.40
N THR A 108 -10.39 28.62 5.63
CA THR A 108 -8.96 28.33 5.71
C THR A 108 -8.48 28.24 4.27
N GLY A 109 -7.70 29.23 3.84
CA GLY A 109 -7.15 29.26 2.50
C GLY A 109 -6.33 28.01 2.22
N GLY A 110 -6.85 27.14 1.35
CA GLY A 110 -6.15 25.96 0.88
C GLY A 110 -6.82 25.35 -0.33
N THR A 111 -6.04 24.91 -1.31
CA THR A 111 -6.55 24.15 -2.44
C THR A 111 -6.75 22.71 -1.99
N ARG A 112 -8.00 22.23 -2.03
CA ARG A 112 -8.37 20.84 -1.77
C ARG A 112 -8.62 20.15 -3.10
N ILE A 113 -7.73 19.24 -3.49
CA ILE A 113 -7.94 18.36 -4.64
C ILE A 113 -8.43 17.03 -4.09
N GLU A 114 -9.65 16.67 -4.47
CA GLU A 114 -10.25 15.38 -4.16
C GLU A 114 -10.36 14.56 -5.44
N THR A 115 -9.67 13.42 -5.49
CA THR A 115 -9.78 12.47 -6.60
C THR A 115 -10.57 11.26 -6.12
N ILE A 116 -11.73 11.02 -6.73
CA ILE A 116 -12.55 9.83 -6.50
C ILE A 116 -12.34 8.90 -7.70
N THR A 117 -11.83 7.70 -7.42
CA THR A 117 -11.71 6.62 -8.40
C THR A 117 -12.73 5.56 -8.06
N GLU A 118 -13.64 5.25 -8.98
CA GLU A 118 -14.60 4.15 -8.83
C GLU A 118 -14.29 3.08 -9.88
N SER A 119 -14.17 1.83 -9.45
CA SER A 119 -13.95 0.69 -10.33
C SER A 119 -14.97 -0.40 -10.01
N ASP A 120 -15.83 -0.71 -10.98
CA ASP A 120 -16.75 -1.85 -10.97
C ASP A 120 -16.42 -2.77 -12.15
N PHE A 121 -15.99 -3.99 -11.82
CA PHE A 121 -15.48 -4.95 -12.80
C PHE A 121 -16.57 -5.48 -13.73
N TRP A 122 -17.77 -5.80 -13.20
CA TRP A 122 -18.78 -6.53 -13.95
C TRP A 122 -19.43 -5.72 -15.08
N PRO A 123 -19.80 -4.43 -14.88
CA PRO A 123 -20.26 -3.58 -15.97
C PRO A 123 -19.19 -3.35 -17.04
N MET A 124 -17.94 -3.13 -16.62
CA MET A 124 -16.81 -2.97 -17.55
C MET A 124 -16.57 -4.25 -18.36
N LEU A 125 -16.66 -5.42 -17.74
CA LEU A 125 -16.53 -6.70 -18.41
C LEU A 125 -17.66 -6.91 -19.43
N GLN A 126 -18.91 -6.62 -19.04
CA GLN A 126 -20.05 -6.71 -19.95
C GLN A 126 -19.84 -5.83 -21.18
N GLN A 127 -19.39 -4.58 -20.99
CA GLN A 127 -19.14 -3.65 -22.09
C GLN A 127 -17.97 -4.10 -22.97
N ALA A 128 -16.87 -4.57 -22.39
CA ALA A 128 -15.73 -5.08 -23.14
C ALA A 128 -16.10 -6.28 -24.00
N VAL A 129 -16.83 -7.26 -23.44
CA VAL A 129 -17.29 -8.44 -24.16
C VAL A 129 -18.33 -8.07 -25.22
N ALA A 130 -19.25 -7.15 -24.93
CA ALA A 130 -20.22 -6.65 -25.90
C ALA A 130 -19.54 -5.96 -27.10
N ASN A 131 -18.47 -5.20 -26.88
CA ASN A 131 -17.69 -4.60 -27.95
C ASN A 131 -16.92 -5.63 -28.78
N LEU A 132 -16.45 -6.71 -28.15
CA LEU A 132 -15.72 -7.78 -28.83
C LEU A 132 -16.62 -8.60 -29.77
N ILE A 133 -17.84 -8.94 -29.32
CA ILE A 133 -18.78 -9.72 -30.15
C ILE A 133 -19.46 -8.87 -31.23
N GLY A 134 -19.46 -7.54 -31.09
CA GLY A 134 -20.13 -6.62 -32.01
C GLY A 134 -21.63 -6.41 -31.71
N SER A 135 -22.28 -5.58 -32.54
CA SER A 135 -23.69 -5.21 -32.41
C SER A 135 -24.60 -5.90 -33.44
N GLY A 136 -24.35 -7.18 -33.72
CA GLY A 136 -25.12 -7.97 -34.67
C GLY A 136 -26.51 -8.35 -34.17
N GLN A 137 -27.46 -8.57 -35.09
CA GLN A 137 -28.79 -9.08 -34.74
C GLN A 137 -28.69 -10.48 -34.10
N GLY A 138 -29.07 -10.59 -32.83
CA GLY A 138 -29.14 -11.87 -32.10
C GLY A 138 -27.97 -12.17 -31.17
N GLN A 139 -26.92 -11.34 -31.19
CA GLN A 139 -25.84 -11.38 -30.20
C GLN A 139 -26.31 -10.78 -28.88
N SER A 140 -25.98 -11.42 -27.75
CA SER A 140 -26.34 -10.91 -26.44
C SER A 140 -25.35 -11.33 -25.37
N VAL A 141 -25.00 -10.42 -24.48
CA VAL A 141 -24.20 -10.70 -23.28
C VAL A 141 -25.04 -10.48 -22.06
N VAL A 142 -25.07 -11.47 -21.18
CA VAL A 142 -25.71 -11.42 -19.87
C VAL A 142 -24.67 -11.80 -18.83
N VAL A 143 -24.43 -10.89 -17.90
CA VAL A 143 -23.53 -11.13 -16.78
C VAL A 143 -24.38 -11.46 -15.55
N THR A 144 -24.02 -12.52 -14.82
CA THR A 144 -24.64 -12.87 -13.53
C THR A 144 -23.56 -12.85 -12.44
N PRO A 145 -23.27 -11.68 -11.85
CA PRO A 145 -22.21 -11.53 -10.85
C PRO A 145 -22.37 -12.45 -9.63
N GLN A 146 -23.63 -12.67 -9.22
CA GLN A 146 -23.99 -13.53 -8.09
C GLN A 146 -23.58 -14.99 -8.28
N ALA A 147 -23.53 -15.45 -9.53
CA ALA A 147 -23.11 -16.80 -9.88
C ALA A 147 -21.68 -16.85 -10.43
N GLY A 148 -21.01 -15.69 -10.56
CA GLY A 148 -19.66 -15.63 -11.13
C GLY A 148 -19.60 -16.09 -12.59
N VAL A 149 -20.67 -15.89 -13.38
CA VAL A 149 -20.72 -16.37 -14.77
C VAL A 149 -21.12 -15.27 -15.74
N ILE A 150 -20.59 -15.39 -16.96
CA ILE A 150 -21.03 -14.63 -18.13
C ILE A 150 -21.67 -15.59 -19.13
N THR A 151 -22.90 -15.30 -19.54
CA THR A 151 -23.61 -16.02 -20.59
C THR A 151 -23.65 -15.15 -21.82
N LEU A 152 -23.13 -15.67 -22.92
CA LEU A 152 -23.01 -14.96 -24.17
C LEU A 152 -23.62 -15.78 -25.31
N ARG A 153 -24.35 -15.10 -26.18
CA ARG A 153 -24.89 -15.64 -27.43
C ARG A 153 -24.15 -14.97 -28.58
N ALA A 154 -23.35 -15.73 -29.33
CA ALA A 154 -22.46 -15.19 -30.36
C ALA A 154 -22.07 -16.25 -31.40
N PHE A 155 -21.41 -15.86 -32.49
CA PHE A 155 -20.84 -16.82 -33.44
C PHE A 155 -19.63 -17.55 -32.84
N PRO A 156 -19.30 -18.79 -33.29
CA PRO A 156 -18.20 -19.58 -32.72
C PRO A 156 -16.85 -18.85 -32.70
N ASP A 157 -16.56 -18.03 -33.71
CA ASP A 157 -15.31 -17.26 -33.78
C ASP A 157 -15.25 -16.19 -32.68
N GLU A 158 -16.33 -15.43 -32.49
CA GLU A 158 -16.45 -14.42 -31.43
C GLU A 158 -16.35 -15.05 -30.04
N ILE A 159 -16.98 -16.21 -29.82
CA ILE A 159 -16.92 -16.95 -28.55
C ILE A 159 -15.46 -17.30 -28.21
N ARG A 160 -14.67 -17.67 -29.21
CA ARG A 160 -13.25 -18.04 -29.05
C ARG A 160 -12.42 -16.84 -28.62
N GLU A 161 -12.60 -15.70 -29.28
CA GLU A 161 -11.92 -14.45 -28.92
C GLU A 161 -12.27 -14.04 -27.49
N VAL A 162 -13.55 -14.16 -27.08
CA VAL A 162 -13.95 -13.88 -25.69
C VAL A 162 -13.28 -14.85 -24.72
N ARG A 163 -13.22 -16.15 -25.03
CA ARG A 163 -12.55 -17.14 -24.17
C ARG A 163 -11.07 -16.84 -24.00
N GLU A 164 -10.37 -16.48 -25.08
CA GLU A 164 -8.96 -16.11 -25.04
C GLU A 164 -8.76 -14.85 -24.18
N PHE A 165 -9.56 -13.81 -24.42
CA PHE A 165 -9.53 -12.58 -23.63
C PHE A 165 -9.78 -12.82 -22.13
N LEU A 166 -10.81 -13.61 -21.80
CA LEU A 166 -11.13 -13.97 -20.42
C LEU A 166 -10.03 -14.82 -19.79
N GLY A 167 -9.49 -15.80 -20.52
CA GLY A 167 -8.43 -16.67 -20.04
C GLY A 167 -7.17 -15.89 -19.67
N VAL A 168 -6.69 -15.01 -20.55
CA VAL A 168 -5.53 -14.15 -20.28
C VAL A 168 -5.80 -13.20 -19.11
N SER A 169 -6.99 -12.62 -19.04
CA SER A 169 -7.36 -11.70 -17.96
C SER A 169 -7.42 -12.40 -16.61
N GLN A 170 -8.05 -13.58 -16.56
CA GLN A 170 -8.19 -14.40 -15.35
C GLN A 170 -6.83 -14.88 -14.85
N GLU A 171 -5.97 -15.37 -15.75
CA GLU A 171 -4.61 -15.80 -15.38
C GLU A 171 -3.84 -14.66 -14.72
N ARG A 172 -3.96 -13.43 -15.25
CA ARG A 172 -3.29 -12.25 -14.68
C ARG A 172 -3.88 -11.85 -13.34
N MET A 173 -5.20 -11.86 -13.18
CA MET A 173 -5.86 -11.47 -11.94
C MET A 173 -5.63 -12.47 -10.80
N GLN A 174 -5.49 -13.76 -11.11
CA GLN A 174 -5.29 -14.82 -10.12
C GLN A 174 -3.85 -14.90 -9.57
N ARG A 175 -2.88 -14.19 -10.17
CA ARG A 175 -1.52 -14.17 -9.63
C ARG A 175 -1.50 -13.55 -8.25
N GLN A 176 -0.68 -14.10 -7.36
CA GLN A 176 -0.52 -13.62 -5.99
C GLN A 176 0.95 -13.40 -5.69
N VAL A 177 1.23 -12.48 -4.77
CA VAL A 177 2.56 -12.26 -4.22
C VAL A 177 2.49 -12.34 -2.69
N ILE A 178 3.46 -13.02 -2.12
CA ILE A 178 3.76 -12.99 -0.70
C ILE A 178 4.80 -11.89 -0.51
N LEU A 179 4.52 -10.94 0.37
CA LEU A 179 5.42 -9.86 0.73
C LEU A 179 5.91 -10.11 2.16
N GLU A 180 7.23 -10.25 2.29
CA GLU A 180 7.93 -10.25 3.57
C GLU A 180 8.59 -8.87 3.75
N ALA A 181 8.23 -8.17 4.82
CA ALA A 181 8.85 -6.91 5.18
C ALA A 181 9.68 -7.07 6.45
N LYS A 182 10.80 -6.34 6.55
CA LYS A 182 11.58 -6.18 7.78
C LYS A 182 11.82 -4.70 8.01
N ILE A 183 11.38 -4.22 9.16
CA ILE A 183 11.52 -2.82 9.56
C ILE A 183 12.59 -2.78 10.64
N LEU A 184 13.67 -2.09 10.33
CA LEU A 184 14.89 -2.03 11.12
C LEU A 184 15.15 -0.59 11.52
N GLU A 185 15.55 -0.36 12.77
CA GLU A 185 16.11 0.91 13.21
C GLU A 185 17.60 0.71 13.46
N VAL A 186 18.40 1.61 12.89
CA VAL A 186 19.86 1.60 13.04
C VAL A 186 20.29 2.81 13.84
N THR A 187 20.89 2.58 15.01
CA THR A 187 21.58 3.65 15.76
C THR A 187 23.00 3.78 15.22
N LEU A 188 23.27 4.90 14.54
CA LEU A 188 24.55 5.12 13.86
C LEU A 188 25.67 5.38 14.86
N SER A 189 26.82 4.74 14.65
CA SER A 189 28.04 4.98 15.44
C SER A 189 28.72 6.31 15.05
N ASP A 190 29.57 6.85 15.92
CA ASP A 190 30.22 8.17 15.75
C ASP A 190 31.00 8.36 14.43
N GLY A 191 31.44 7.27 13.77
CA GLY A 191 32.12 7.31 12.47
C GLY A 191 31.20 7.43 11.24
N TYR A 192 29.88 7.22 11.39
CA TYR A 192 28.91 7.12 10.28
C TYR A 192 27.76 8.13 10.39
N GLN A 193 28.04 9.29 11.00
CA GLN A 193 27.05 10.35 11.27
C GLN A 193 26.40 10.98 10.01
N GLN A 194 26.83 10.61 8.80
CA GLN A 194 26.29 11.09 7.52
C GLN A 194 25.17 10.19 6.95
N GLY A 195 24.84 9.07 7.60
CA GLY A 195 23.84 8.09 7.14
C GLY A 195 24.47 6.80 6.63
N ILE A 196 23.65 5.77 6.38
CA ILE A 196 24.14 4.49 5.86
C ILE A 196 24.68 4.67 4.44
N ASN A 197 25.98 4.40 4.25
CA ASN A 197 26.61 4.50 2.94
C ASN A 197 26.41 3.22 2.12
N TRP A 198 25.27 3.14 1.45
CA TRP A 198 24.90 1.96 0.67
C TRP A 198 25.80 1.66 -0.54
N SER A 199 26.64 2.61 -0.97
CA SER A 199 27.57 2.40 -2.09
C SER A 199 28.74 1.45 -1.76
N ASN A 200 29.06 1.29 -0.46
CA ASN A 200 30.13 0.42 0.01
C ASN A 200 29.68 -1.03 0.27
N MET A 201 28.39 -1.34 0.09
CA MET A 201 27.83 -2.67 0.28
C MET A 201 28.38 -3.72 -0.72
N THR A 202 28.83 -3.28 -1.90
CA THR A 202 29.52 -4.15 -2.87
C THR A 202 30.85 -4.69 -2.34
N ALA A 203 31.52 -3.97 -1.43
CA ALA A 203 32.77 -4.40 -0.83
C ALA A 203 32.57 -5.44 0.28
N SER A 204 31.42 -5.43 0.96
CA SER A 204 31.10 -6.35 2.07
C SER A 204 30.49 -7.68 1.62
N ILE A 205 29.87 -7.75 0.43
CA ILE A 205 29.20 -8.96 -0.09
C ILE A 205 30.19 -9.97 -0.71
N GLY A 206 31.45 -9.59 -0.94
CA GLY A 206 32.42 -10.46 -1.60
C GLY A 206 32.05 -10.75 -3.06
N ASN A 207 33.00 -11.24 -3.84
CA ASN A 207 32.96 -11.29 -5.31
C ASN A 207 31.90 -12.23 -5.95
N SER A 208 30.89 -12.67 -5.18
CA SER A 208 29.92 -13.69 -5.57
C SER A 208 28.49 -13.18 -5.78
N GLY A 209 28.15 -11.96 -5.32
CA GLY A 209 26.81 -11.37 -5.47
C GLY A 209 26.81 -10.13 -6.38
N SER A 210 25.95 -10.09 -7.40
CA SER A 210 25.77 -8.92 -8.27
C SER A 210 24.85 -7.88 -7.60
N VAL A 211 25.38 -6.71 -7.25
CA VAL A 211 24.60 -5.56 -6.73
C VAL A 211 24.31 -4.60 -7.88
N VAL A 212 23.03 -4.33 -8.15
CA VAL A 212 22.61 -3.37 -9.18
C VAL A 212 22.06 -2.12 -8.50
N ILE A 213 22.73 -0.98 -8.69
CA ILE A 213 22.29 0.34 -8.22
C ILE A 213 21.54 1.00 -9.38
N ASN A 214 20.20 1.01 -9.34
CA ASN A 214 19.38 1.68 -10.35
C ASN A 214 19.13 3.14 -9.96
N ARG A 215 19.84 4.08 -10.61
CA ARG A 215 19.59 5.52 -10.47
C ARG A 215 18.88 6.04 -11.74
N PRO A 216 17.74 6.76 -11.65
CA PRO A 216 17.13 7.37 -12.83
C PRO A 216 18.06 8.50 -13.32
N GLY A 217 18.78 8.26 -14.42
CA GLY A 217 19.75 9.20 -15.00
C GLY A 217 20.37 8.64 -16.27
N PRO A 218 20.89 9.49 -17.18
CA PRO A 218 21.26 9.07 -18.53
C PRO A 218 22.41 8.05 -18.48
N THR A 219 22.13 6.87 -19.01
CA THR A 219 23.04 5.75 -19.17
C THR A 219 24.17 6.10 -20.15
N GLY A 220 25.38 6.29 -19.63
CA GLY A 220 26.59 6.48 -20.45
C GLY A 220 27.84 6.45 -19.55
N GLY A 221 28.68 5.44 -19.72
CA GLY A 221 29.74 5.09 -18.79
C GLY A 221 30.81 6.17 -18.58
N LEU A 222 31.07 6.48 -17.32
CA LEU A 222 32.33 7.02 -16.79
C LEU A 222 32.55 6.45 -15.36
N PRO A 223 33.80 6.24 -14.93
CA PRO A 223 34.13 5.64 -13.62
C PRO A 223 33.73 6.55 -12.44
N PRO A 224 33.62 6.01 -11.20
CA PRO A 224 32.86 6.66 -10.14
C PRO A 224 33.68 7.78 -9.50
N LEU A 225 33.32 9.02 -9.82
CA LEU A 225 33.70 10.18 -9.03
C LEU A 225 32.51 11.14 -8.98
N ASP A 226 31.48 10.73 -8.24
CA ASP A 226 30.36 11.63 -7.90
C ASP A 226 30.02 11.48 -6.42
N ALA A 227 30.93 11.97 -5.57
CA ALA A 227 30.71 12.17 -4.14
C ALA A 227 29.70 13.30 -3.85
N ILE A 228 29.26 14.05 -4.87
CA ILE A 228 28.36 15.20 -4.73
C ILE A 228 26.90 14.73 -4.72
N GLY A 229 26.53 13.71 -5.50
CA GLY A 229 25.20 13.10 -5.43
C GLY A 229 24.86 12.41 -4.09
N SER A 230 25.88 11.93 -3.36
CA SER A 230 25.73 11.36 -2.01
C SER A 230 25.47 12.43 -0.93
N LEU A 231 25.82 13.70 -1.19
CA LEU A 231 25.68 14.79 -0.22
C LEU A 231 24.26 15.39 -0.20
N LEU A 232 23.42 15.07 -1.19
CA LEU A 232 22.16 15.78 -1.47
C LEU A 232 20.88 14.98 -1.19
N GLY A 233 20.96 13.88 -0.42
CA GLY A 233 19.76 13.20 0.09
C GLY A 233 18.83 12.59 -0.96
N GLY A 234 19.37 12.19 -2.13
CA GLY A 234 18.58 11.56 -3.19
C GLY A 234 18.23 10.11 -2.85
N GLN A 235 16.94 9.76 -2.96
CA GLN A 235 16.45 8.37 -2.82
C GLN A 235 17.26 7.42 -3.72
N THR A 236 17.95 6.45 -3.11
CA THR A 236 18.72 5.42 -3.82
C THR A 236 17.99 4.08 -3.73
N ASN A 237 17.49 3.59 -4.86
CA ASN A 237 16.89 2.27 -4.95
C ASN A 237 17.99 1.23 -5.23
N ILE A 238 18.22 0.31 -4.28
CA ILE A 238 19.26 -0.72 -4.38
C ILE A 238 18.60 -2.09 -4.37
N THR A 239 18.93 -2.91 -5.37
CA THR A 239 18.38 -4.26 -5.55
C THR A 239 19.50 -5.29 -5.41
N ILE A 240 19.28 -6.30 -4.56
CA ILE A 240 20.24 -7.38 -4.29
C ILE A 240 19.70 -8.69 -4.84
N SER A 241 20.38 -9.22 -5.85
CA SER A 241 19.92 -10.38 -6.63
C SER A 241 20.08 -11.75 -5.93
N ASP A 242 20.81 -11.82 -4.81
CA ASP A 242 21.01 -13.06 -4.05
C ASP A 242 19.90 -13.34 -3.01
N GLY A 243 18.95 -12.42 -2.82
CA GLY A 243 17.75 -12.65 -2.00
C GLY A 243 17.98 -12.90 -0.50
N ASN A 244 19.20 -12.68 0.01
CA ASN A 244 19.58 -12.94 1.39
C ASN A 244 19.56 -11.66 2.25
N PHE A 245 18.52 -11.52 3.07
CA PHE A 245 18.38 -10.43 4.05
C PHE A 245 19.58 -10.33 5.01
N SER A 246 20.22 -11.45 5.35
CA SER A 246 21.33 -11.49 6.31
C SER A 246 22.56 -10.74 5.80
N ALA A 247 22.78 -10.65 4.48
CA ALA A 247 23.89 -9.89 3.92
C ALA A 247 23.71 -8.37 4.15
N VAL A 248 22.48 -7.88 3.98
CA VAL A 248 22.13 -6.47 4.25
C VAL A 248 22.24 -6.17 5.73
N MET A 249 21.64 -7.02 6.56
CA MET A 249 21.67 -6.86 8.01
C MET A 249 23.11 -6.88 8.55
N ASN A 250 23.96 -7.81 8.08
CA ASN A 250 25.36 -7.86 8.48
C ASN A 250 26.14 -6.61 8.05
N PHE A 251 25.88 -6.06 6.87
CA PHE A 251 26.48 -4.79 6.46
C PHE A 251 26.06 -3.66 7.38
N MET A 252 24.76 -3.51 7.64
CA MET A 252 24.27 -2.44 8.51
C MET A 252 24.79 -2.58 9.96
N ALA A 253 25.01 -3.81 10.44
CA ALA A 253 25.61 -4.09 11.74
C ALA A 253 27.07 -3.61 11.84
N THR A 254 27.77 -3.41 10.72
CA THR A 254 29.11 -2.79 10.71
C THR A 254 29.07 -1.26 10.84
N GLN A 255 27.92 -0.64 10.57
CA GLN A 255 27.73 0.82 10.54
C GLN A 255 27.12 1.36 11.84
N GLY A 256 26.43 0.50 12.61
CA GLY A 256 25.75 0.89 13.84
C GLY A 256 25.08 -0.29 14.55
N ASP A 257 24.41 0.01 15.66
CA ASP A 257 23.62 -0.98 16.39
C ASP A 257 22.26 -1.19 15.70
N LEU A 258 21.85 -2.44 15.56
CA LEU A 258 20.67 -2.84 14.82
C LEU A 258 19.57 -3.32 15.73
N ASN A 259 18.40 -2.69 15.61
CA ASN A 259 17.19 -3.13 16.28
C ASN A 259 16.13 -3.53 15.24
N VAL A 260 15.59 -4.74 15.36
CA VAL A 260 14.48 -5.20 14.51
C VAL A 260 13.17 -4.79 15.17
N LEU A 261 12.46 -3.83 14.58
CA LEU A 261 11.18 -3.38 15.11
C LEU A 261 10.08 -4.39 14.81
N SER A 262 10.02 -4.90 13.57
CA SER A 262 8.99 -5.86 13.16
C SER A 262 9.33 -6.56 11.85
N SER A 263 8.70 -7.71 11.63
CA SER A 263 8.78 -8.48 10.40
C SER A 263 7.39 -8.91 9.89
N PRO A 264 6.53 -7.97 9.44
CA PRO A 264 5.19 -8.31 8.98
C PRO A 264 5.26 -9.07 7.65
N ARG A 265 4.31 -9.99 7.47
CA ARG A 265 4.16 -10.79 6.26
C ARG A 265 2.71 -10.72 5.78
N ILE A 266 2.52 -10.44 4.49
CA ILE A 266 1.20 -10.27 3.90
C ILE A 266 1.14 -10.91 2.53
N THR A 267 0.04 -11.60 2.23
CA THR A 267 -0.24 -12.09 0.87
C THR A 267 -1.19 -11.12 0.18
N ALA A 268 -0.88 -10.76 -1.05
CA ALA A 268 -1.68 -9.83 -1.85
C ALA A 268 -1.92 -10.39 -3.24
N ALA A 269 -3.16 -10.29 -3.72
CA ALA A 269 -3.52 -10.63 -5.10
C ALA A 269 -3.07 -9.52 -6.06
N ASN A 270 -2.86 -9.89 -7.32
CA ASN A 270 -2.42 -8.96 -8.36
C ASN A 270 -3.41 -7.80 -8.53
N ASN A 271 -2.89 -6.57 -8.60
CA ASN A 271 -3.63 -5.30 -8.64
C ASN A 271 -4.58 -5.06 -7.45
N GLN A 272 -4.42 -5.78 -6.34
CA GLN A 272 -5.27 -5.64 -5.16
C GLN A 272 -4.48 -5.07 -3.97
N LYS A 273 -4.94 -3.93 -3.45
CA LYS A 273 -4.42 -3.36 -2.20
C LYS A 273 -4.67 -4.31 -1.03
N SER A 274 -3.62 -4.58 -0.27
CA SER A 274 -3.63 -5.35 0.97
C SER A 274 -3.02 -4.49 2.07
N VAL A 275 -3.56 -4.59 3.29
CA VAL A 275 -3.16 -3.76 4.44
C VAL A 275 -2.94 -4.66 5.64
N ILE A 276 -1.84 -4.43 6.36
CA ILE A 276 -1.56 -5.05 7.66
C ILE A 276 -1.22 -3.97 8.67
N LYS A 277 -1.83 -4.05 9.86
CA LYS A 277 -1.55 -3.19 11.01
C LYS A 277 -1.16 -4.06 12.19
N VAL A 278 -0.06 -3.71 12.86
CA VAL A 278 0.46 -4.40 14.04
C VAL A 278 0.79 -3.35 15.09
N GLY A 279 0.09 -3.36 16.22
CA GLY A 279 0.24 -2.32 17.24
C GLY A 279 -0.83 -2.40 18.32
N THR A 280 -0.91 -1.35 19.12
CA THR A 280 -1.87 -1.15 20.21
C THR A 280 -2.56 0.19 20.08
N ASP A 281 -3.85 0.23 20.41
CA ASP A 281 -4.59 1.49 20.54
C ASP A 281 -4.58 1.93 22.01
N GLU A 282 -4.06 3.12 22.30
CA GLU A 282 -4.03 3.72 23.63
C GLU A 282 -5.00 4.91 23.71
N TYR A 283 -5.79 4.98 24.77
CA TYR A 283 -6.77 6.06 24.95
C TYR A 283 -6.15 7.24 25.69
N PHE A 284 -6.27 8.43 25.12
CA PHE A 284 -5.83 9.68 25.74
C PHE A 284 -7.00 10.63 25.97
N VAL A 285 -6.90 11.45 27.01
CA VAL A 285 -7.88 12.49 27.30
C VAL A 285 -7.67 13.63 26.31
N THR A 286 -8.64 13.84 25.41
CA THR A 286 -8.57 14.87 24.36
C THR A 286 -9.41 16.10 24.70
N GLU A 287 -10.49 15.91 25.43
CA GLU A 287 -11.36 17.01 25.86
C GLU A 287 -11.71 16.88 27.33
N LEU A 288 -11.65 18.02 28.03
CA LEU A 288 -12.15 18.17 29.38
C LEU A 288 -13.12 19.35 29.36
N SER A 289 -14.42 19.04 29.27
CA SER A 289 -15.46 20.05 29.30
C SER A 289 -16.12 20.05 30.68
N SER A 290 -16.49 21.23 31.17
CA SER A 290 -17.19 21.39 32.43
C SER A 290 -18.35 22.35 32.25
N ASN A 291 -19.57 21.83 32.26
CA ASN A 291 -20.76 22.67 32.25
C ASN A 291 -21.09 23.10 33.68
N ALA A 292 -20.68 24.32 34.05
CA ALA A 292 -21.16 24.96 35.27
C ALA A 292 -22.55 25.55 34.99
N GLY A 293 -23.59 25.02 35.66
CA GLY A 293 -24.93 25.60 35.58
C GLY A 293 -24.98 26.95 36.31
N ASN A 294 -25.71 27.92 35.77
CA ASN A 294 -25.92 29.24 36.37
C ASN A 294 -26.78 29.12 37.65
N GLY A 295 -26.19 28.77 38.79
CA GLY A 295 -26.84 28.73 40.09
C GLY A 295 -25.83 28.58 41.23
N GLU A 296 -26.13 29.17 42.39
CA GLU A 296 -25.23 29.28 43.56
C GLU A 296 -24.77 27.93 44.18
N ASN A 297 -25.18 26.79 43.63
CA ASN A 297 -24.84 25.43 44.10
C ASN A 297 -24.61 24.42 42.94
N SER A 298 -24.15 24.87 41.78
CA SER A 298 -23.85 23.96 40.67
C SER A 298 -22.47 23.30 40.82
N ASN A 299 -22.45 22.01 41.16
CA ASN A 299 -21.25 21.18 41.01
C ASN A 299 -21.05 20.88 39.52
N ALA A 300 -19.99 21.42 38.92
CA ALA A 300 -19.60 21.07 37.56
C ALA A 300 -19.06 19.62 37.56
N VAL A 301 -19.79 18.70 36.93
CA VAL A 301 -19.27 17.36 36.66
C VAL A 301 -18.41 17.47 35.40
N PRO A 302 -17.11 17.15 35.46
CA PRO A 302 -16.27 17.15 34.27
C PRO A 302 -16.69 16.00 33.35
N GLU A 303 -16.95 16.30 32.08
CA GLU A 303 -17.09 15.32 31.02
C GLU A 303 -15.71 15.13 30.38
N VAL A 304 -15.27 13.88 30.30
CA VAL A 304 -13.95 13.49 29.79
C VAL A 304 -14.15 12.73 28.49
N GLU A 305 -13.65 13.26 27.39
CA GLU A 305 -13.61 12.55 26.11
C GLU A 305 -12.29 11.81 25.96
N LEU A 306 -12.38 10.51 25.68
CA LEU A 306 -11.24 9.63 25.43
C LEU A 306 -11.17 9.29 23.94
N THR A 307 -10.06 9.63 23.29
CA THR A 307 -9.80 9.27 21.89
C THR A 307 -8.72 8.20 21.81
N PRO A 308 -8.91 7.12 21.03
CA PRO A 308 -7.86 6.12 20.81
C PRO A 308 -6.80 6.62 19.83
N PHE A 309 -5.53 6.44 20.17
CA PHE A 309 -4.37 6.70 19.34
C PHE A 309 -3.63 5.38 19.08
N PHE A 310 -3.49 5.02 17.80
CA PHE A 310 -2.77 3.82 17.38
C PHE A 310 -1.25 4.03 17.50
N SER A 311 -0.56 3.13 18.21
CA SER A 311 0.89 3.03 18.30
C SER A 311 1.32 1.69 17.71
N GLY A 312 2.12 1.72 16.65
CA GLY A 312 2.57 0.53 15.96
C GLY A 312 2.91 0.78 14.49
N ILE A 313 2.80 -0.26 13.69
CA ILE A 313 3.24 -0.29 12.29
C ILE A 313 2.04 -0.57 11.39
N SER A 314 1.95 0.18 10.30
CA SER A 314 1.01 -0.07 9.20
C SER A 314 1.80 -0.29 7.91
N LEU A 315 1.41 -1.28 7.13
CA LEU A 315 1.97 -1.53 5.81
C LEU A 315 0.85 -1.73 4.80
N ASP A 316 0.78 -0.80 3.86
CA ASP A 316 -0.15 -0.81 2.73
C ASP A 316 0.61 -1.19 1.47
N VAL A 317 0.16 -2.23 0.76
CA VAL A 317 0.83 -2.72 -0.45
C VAL A 317 -0.15 -3.00 -1.56
N THR A 318 0.17 -2.58 -2.78
CA THR A 318 -0.56 -2.94 -4.01
C THR A 318 0.42 -3.50 -5.02
N PRO A 319 0.40 -4.82 -5.29
CA PRO A 319 1.31 -5.43 -6.24
C PRO A 319 0.75 -5.43 -7.66
N GLN A 320 1.64 -5.38 -8.64
CA GLN A 320 1.37 -5.65 -10.04
C GLN A 320 2.44 -6.59 -10.60
N ILE A 321 2.04 -7.78 -11.01
CA ILE A 321 2.92 -8.84 -11.51
C ILE A 321 2.91 -8.81 -13.05
N ASP A 322 4.09 -8.75 -13.65
CA ASP A 322 4.25 -8.81 -15.10
C ASP A 322 4.40 -10.26 -15.62
N ASN A 323 4.43 -10.42 -16.95
CA ASN A 323 4.52 -11.73 -17.59
C ASN A 323 5.86 -12.45 -17.33
N LYS A 324 6.92 -11.70 -16.98
CA LYS A 324 8.27 -12.21 -16.70
C LYS A 324 8.48 -12.50 -15.22
N GLY A 325 7.47 -12.30 -14.37
CA GLY A 325 7.56 -12.50 -12.92
C GLY A 325 8.20 -11.33 -12.16
N ASN A 326 8.40 -10.17 -12.80
CA ASN A 326 8.75 -8.96 -12.04
C ASN A 326 7.51 -8.42 -11.33
N VAL A 327 7.71 -7.90 -10.14
CA VAL A 327 6.67 -7.35 -9.29
C VAL A 327 6.90 -5.85 -9.15
N PHE A 328 5.95 -5.06 -9.62
CA PHE A 328 5.82 -3.66 -9.26
C PHE A 328 5.01 -3.58 -7.97
N LEU A 329 5.46 -2.78 -7.01
CA LEU A 329 4.79 -2.62 -5.73
C LEU A 329 4.61 -1.14 -5.46
N HIS A 330 3.37 -0.73 -5.25
CA HIS A 330 3.08 0.52 -4.57
C HIS A 330 3.03 0.22 -3.07
N VAL A 331 3.93 0.83 -2.30
CA VAL A 331 4.15 0.51 -0.89
C VAL A 331 4.12 1.80 -0.08
N HIS A 332 3.25 1.80 0.92
CA HIS A 332 3.14 2.87 1.90
C HIS A 332 3.27 2.28 3.31
N PRO A 333 4.51 2.16 3.83
CA PRO A 333 4.74 1.82 5.22
C PRO A 333 4.67 3.05 6.13
N ALA A 334 4.17 2.84 7.36
CA ALA A 334 4.16 3.84 8.43
C ALA A 334 4.53 3.19 9.78
N VAL A 335 5.39 3.86 10.55
CA VAL A 335 5.70 3.55 11.94
C VAL A 335 5.23 4.71 12.80
N ILE A 336 4.34 4.43 13.75
CA ILE A 336 3.68 5.39 14.60
C ILE A 336 4.01 5.03 16.04
N GLU A 337 4.57 5.98 16.78
CA GLU A 337 4.94 5.84 18.18
C GLU A 337 4.19 6.91 18.96
N VAL A 338 3.39 6.49 19.94
CA VAL A 338 2.59 7.39 20.78
C VAL A 338 3.18 7.40 22.18
N GLU A 339 3.49 8.59 22.70
CA GLU A 339 3.98 8.81 24.05
C GLU A 339 3.04 9.76 24.80
N GLU A 340 2.95 9.61 26.13
CA GLU A 340 2.27 10.59 26.98
C GLU A 340 3.17 11.82 27.19
N GLU A 341 2.67 13.01 26.85
CA GLU A 341 3.32 14.28 27.15
C GLU A 341 2.45 15.09 28.14
N ILE A 342 2.94 15.25 29.37
CA ILE A 342 2.26 16.05 30.39
C ILE A 342 2.52 17.54 30.13
N LYS A 343 1.50 18.26 29.67
CA LYS A 343 1.55 19.72 29.58
C LYS A 343 1.04 20.34 30.87
N LYS A 344 1.87 21.19 31.48
CA LYS A 344 1.52 21.99 32.65
C LYS A 344 0.95 23.32 32.18
N LEU A 345 -0.34 23.53 32.41
CA LEU A 345 -0.97 24.83 32.21
C LEU A 345 -1.05 25.56 33.55
N ASN A 346 -0.66 26.83 33.54
CA ASN A 346 -0.93 27.77 34.62
C ASN A 346 -2.04 28.71 34.16
N LEU A 347 -3.27 28.50 34.65
CA LEU A 347 -4.43 29.32 34.31
C LEU A 347 -4.63 30.50 35.28
N GLY A 348 -3.75 30.67 36.28
CA GLY A 348 -3.90 31.68 37.33
C GLY A 348 -5.05 31.38 38.33
N GLY A 349 -5.02 32.03 39.50
CA GLY A 349 -6.03 31.84 40.55
C GLY A 349 -5.91 30.50 41.30
N ASP A 350 -7.05 29.93 41.73
CA ASP A 350 -7.14 28.66 42.45
C ASP A 350 -6.82 27.43 41.57
N PHE A 351 -6.73 27.60 40.24
CA PHE A 351 -6.40 26.55 39.26
C PHE A 351 -4.89 26.53 38.94
N ASN A 352 -4.06 26.63 39.98
CA ASN A 352 -2.62 26.64 39.83
C ASN A 352 -2.11 25.20 39.57
N ASN A 353 -1.50 24.96 38.40
CA ASN A 353 -0.90 23.69 37.95
C ASN A 353 -1.88 22.59 37.49
N VAL A 354 -2.66 22.86 36.44
CA VAL A 354 -3.39 21.79 35.73
C VAL A 354 -2.39 21.00 34.88
N GLN A 355 -2.34 19.68 35.09
CA GLN A 355 -1.53 18.74 34.31
C GLN A 355 -2.44 18.00 33.34
N LEU A 356 -2.19 18.15 32.05
CA LEU A 356 -2.94 17.49 31.00
C LEU A 356 -2.05 16.43 30.35
N PRO A 357 -2.32 15.12 30.54
CA PRO A 357 -1.63 14.07 29.82
C PRO A 357 -2.16 14.05 28.38
N LEU A 358 -1.38 14.60 27.45
CA LEU A 358 -1.73 14.64 26.03
C LEU A 358 -1.02 13.53 25.28
N ALA A 359 -1.65 13.03 24.21
CA ALA A 359 -0.98 12.15 23.27
C ALA A 359 0.04 12.94 22.44
N LYS A 360 1.29 12.48 22.40
CA LYS A 360 2.31 12.95 21.47
C LYS A 360 2.62 11.81 20.51
N SER A 361 2.26 11.99 19.23
CA SER A 361 2.51 11.00 18.18
C SER A 361 3.75 11.35 17.35
N SER A 362 4.67 10.42 17.20
CA SER A 362 5.78 10.45 16.25
C SER A 362 5.46 9.50 15.09
N ILE A 363 5.32 10.06 13.89
CA ILE A 363 4.96 9.30 12.68
C ILE A 363 6.14 9.32 11.71
N ARG A 364 6.51 8.15 11.19
CA ARG A 364 7.54 7.93 10.17
C ARG A 364 6.91 7.14 9.03
N GLU A 365 6.61 7.80 7.93
CA GLU A 365 5.93 7.21 6.78
C GLU A 365 6.68 7.49 5.47
N SER A 366 6.46 6.63 4.48
CA SER A 366 7.00 6.77 3.13
C SER A 366 5.95 6.29 2.14
N ASP A 367 5.92 6.88 0.95
CA ASP A 367 5.09 6.40 -0.16
C ASP A 367 5.97 6.22 -1.39
N SER A 368 6.01 5.01 -1.95
CA SER A 368 6.94 4.68 -3.03
C SER A 368 6.40 3.62 -3.98
N VAL A 369 6.83 3.71 -5.24
CA VAL A 369 6.60 2.67 -6.26
C VAL A 369 7.94 2.02 -6.57
N ILE A 370 8.08 0.74 -6.21
CA ILE A 370 9.30 -0.03 -6.43
C ILE A 370 9.06 -1.12 -7.48
N ARG A 371 10.14 -1.55 -8.13
CA ARG A 371 10.15 -2.72 -9.03
C ARG A 371 11.19 -3.70 -8.51
N ALA A 372 10.78 -4.95 -8.32
CA ALA A 372 11.61 -6.04 -7.83
C ALA A 372 11.40 -7.29 -8.70
N LYS A 373 12.38 -8.20 -8.75
CA LYS A 373 12.13 -9.55 -9.25
C LYS A 373 11.60 -10.44 -8.13
N ASP A 374 11.06 -11.59 -8.51
CA ASP A 374 10.72 -12.65 -7.56
C ASP A 374 11.92 -13.01 -6.68
N GLY A 375 11.78 -12.86 -5.37
CA GLY A 375 12.79 -13.17 -4.36
C GLY A 375 13.85 -12.07 -4.10
N ASP A 376 13.87 -10.98 -4.88
CA ASP A 376 14.81 -9.87 -4.66
C ASP A 376 14.47 -9.13 -3.36
N VAL A 377 15.49 -8.67 -2.62
CA VAL A 377 15.29 -7.75 -1.50
C VAL A 377 15.47 -6.33 -2.00
N VAL A 378 14.45 -5.49 -1.78
CA VAL A 378 14.47 -4.06 -2.06
C VAL A 378 14.52 -3.31 -0.75
N VAL A 379 15.40 -2.31 -0.68
CA VAL A 379 15.50 -1.40 0.45
C VAL A 379 14.72 -0.13 0.13
N ILE A 380 13.71 0.17 0.94
CA ILE A 380 13.01 1.45 0.99
C ILE A 380 13.56 2.18 2.22
N GLY A 381 14.52 3.08 2.01
CA GLY A 381 15.27 3.73 3.09
C GLY A 381 15.30 5.26 2.97
N GLY A 382 15.42 5.93 4.11
CA GLY A 382 15.80 7.35 4.20
C GLY A 382 15.15 8.19 5.31
N LEU A 383 14.58 7.60 6.37
CA LEU A 383 13.97 8.38 7.46
C LEU A 383 14.95 8.49 8.64
N MET A 384 15.77 9.54 8.63
CA MET A 384 16.73 9.82 9.70
C MET A 384 16.10 10.70 10.79
N LYS A 385 16.31 10.30 12.04
CA LYS A 385 16.01 11.12 13.23
C LYS A 385 17.33 11.46 13.91
N GLN A 386 17.55 12.74 14.18
CA GLN A 386 18.64 13.20 15.03
C GLN A 386 18.08 13.71 16.35
N GLN A 387 18.58 13.15 17.45
CA GLN A 387 18.27 13.59 18.81
C GLN A 387 19.54 14.14 19.45
N ASN A 388 19.49 15.39 19.89
CA ASN A 388 20.58 16.02 20.64
C ASN A 388 20.17 16.08 22.11
N ILE A 389 20.91 15.40 22.97
CA ILE A 389 20.74 15.37 24.42
C ILE A 389 21.88 16.20 25.03
N GLU A 390 21.55 17.38 25.56
CA GLU A 390 22.48 18.21 26.31
C GLU A 390 22.37 17.87 27.80
N GLN A 391 23.41 17.24 28.36
CA GLN A 391 23.50 16.94 29.78
C GLN A 391 24.45 17.92 30.47
N VAL A 392 23.88 18.85 31.23
CA VAL A 392 24.65 19.83 32.02
C VAL A 392 24.82 19.32 33.43
N SER A 393 26.05 18.96 33.79
CA SER A 393 26.44 18.67 35.17
C SER A 393 27.07 19.91 35.79
N LYS A 394 26.54 20.42 36.90
CA LYS A 394 27.07 21.62 37.58
C LYS A 394 27.28 21.38 39.06
N VAL A 395 28.31 22.01 39.64
CA VAL A 395 28.49 22.06 41.10
C VAL A 395 27.44 23.00 41.70
N PRO A 396 26.65 22.57 42.70
CA PRO A 396 25.69 23.44 43.39
C PRO A 396 26.34 24.73 43.90
N PHE A 397 25.62 25.86 43.86
CA PHE A 397 26.09 27.23 44.16
C PHE A 397 27.15 27.82 43.21
N LEU A 398 28.24 27.10 42.92
CA LEU A 398 29.37 27.61 42.14
C LEU A 398 29.13 27.60 40.63
N GLY A 399 28.25 26.72 40.13
CA GLY A 399 27.92 26.59 38.71
C GLY A 399 27.01 27.70 38.15
N ASP A 400 26.33 28.46 39.02
CA ASP A 400 25.39 29.52 38.64
C ASP A 400 25.99 30.94 38.74
N VAL A 401 27.28 31.06 39.09
CA VAL A 401 27.97 32.35 39.22
C VAL A 401 28.24 32.95 37.83
N PRO A 402 27.79 34.19 37.54
CA PRO A 402 28.12 34.88 36.29
C PRO A 402 29.63 34.98 36.09
N ALA A 403 30.11 34.80 34.86
CA ALA A 403 31.53 34.80 34.45
C ALA A 403 32.42 33.63 34.94
N LEU A 404 32.21 33.09 36.15
CA LEU A 404 33.04 32.00 36.71
C LEU A 404 32.38 30.60 36.67
N GLY A 405 31.06 30.53 36.50
CA GLY A 405 30.29 29.28 36.52
C GLY A 405 30.66 28.29 35.40
N ASN A 406 31.27 28.78 34.30
CA ASN A 406 31.78 27.92 33.21
C ASN A 406 32.93 27.00 33.63
N LEU A 407 33.69 27.34 34.69
CA LEU A 407 34.78 26.49 35.21
C LEU A 407 34.28 25.37 36.13
N PHE A 408 33.02 25.46 36.60
CA PHE A 408 32.41 24.55 37.56
C PHE A 408 31.17 23.83 36.98
N ARG A 409 31.01 23.86 35.66
CA ARG A 409 30.01 23.09 34.92
C ARG A 409 30.67 22.30 33.79
N THR A 410 30.16 21.09 33.58
CA THR A 410 30.49 20.22 32.45
C THR A 410 29.24 20.09 31.59
N ILE A 411 29.35 20.49 30.32
CA ILE A 411 28.31 20.28 29.32
C ILE A 411 28.71 19.04 28.54
N ASN A 412 27.91 17.99 28.60
CA ASN A 412 28.07 16.81 27.77
C ASN A 412 26.99 16.83 26.68
N ASN A 413 27.39 16.99 25.42
CA ASN A 413 26.48 16.97 24.29
C ASN A 413 26.50 15.59 23.66
N VAL A 414 25.43 14.83 23.83
CA VAL A 414 25.26 13.51 23.21
C VAL A 414 24.35 13.68 22.00
N SER A 415 24.87 13.46 20.79
CA SER A 415 24.07 13.46 19.57
C SER A 415 23.85 12.02 19.12
N GLN A 416 22.61 11.55 19.15
CA GLN A 416 22.24 10.23 18.67
C GLN A 416 21.48 10.36 17.35
N LYS A 417 21.89 9.58 16.35
CA LYS A 417 21.24 9.51 15.04
C LYS A 417 20.68 8.11 14.84
N THR A 418 19.39 8.02 14.56
CA THR A 418 18.73 6.77 14.20
C THR A 418 18.21 6.84 12.76
N GLU A 419 18.33 5.74 12.03
CA GLU A 419 17.83 5.62 10.65
C GLU A 419 16.85 4.45 10.57
N LEU A 420 15.63 4.72 10.14
CA LEU A 420 14.63 3.69 9.87
C LEU A 420 14.79 3.15 8.45
N VAL A 421 14.96 1.83 8.33
CA VAL A 421 15.19 1.13 7.08
C VAL A 421 14.14 0.03 6.91
N ILE A 422 13.50 0.01 5.75
CA ILE A 422 12.41 -0.92 5.44
C ILE A 422 12.87 -1.82 4.30
N LEU A 423 13.05 -3.09 4.59
CA LEU A 423 13.44 -4.09 3.61
C LEU A 423 12.19 -4.86 3.17
N LEU A 424 11.99 -5.01 1.86
CA LEU A 424 10.88 -5.76 1.29
C LEU A 424 11.37 -6.86 0.37
N LYS A 425 10.77 -8.04 0.47
CA LYS A 425 10.99 -9.18 -0.44
C LYS A 425 9.65 -9.67 -0.98
N PRO A 426 9.33 -9.41 -2.26
CA PRO A 426 8.22 -10.06 -2.93
C PRO A 426 8.59 -11.49 -3.35
N THR A 427 7.66 -12.42 -3.16
CA THR A 427 7.74 -13.79 -3.68
C THR A 427 6.45 -14.12 -4.42
N VAL A 428 6.52 -14.34 -5.73
CA VAL A 428 5.38 -14.67 -6.57
C VAL A 428 4.93 -16.10 -6.27
N VAL A 429 3.63 -16.27 -6.05
CA VAL A 429 3.04 -17.58 -5.77
C VAL A 429 2.88 -18.35 -7.08
N GLY A 430 3.63 -19.44 -7.21
CA GLY A 430 3.49 -20.44 -8.28
C GLY A 430 3.13 -21.81 -7.71
N VAL A 431 3.06 -22.82 -8.59
CA VAL A 431 2.65 -24.20 -8.25
C VAL A 431 3.45 -24.84 -7.11
N ASN A 432 4.73 -24.48 -6.96
CA ASN A 432 5.62 -25.05 -5.94
C ASN A 432 5.85 -24.12 -4.73
N THR A 433 5.30 -22.90 -4.74
CA THR A 433 5.58 -21.91 -3.68
C THR A 433 4.98 -22.32 -2.35
N TRP A 434 3.79 -22.92 -2.35
CA TRP A 434 3.13 -23.40 -1.13
C TRP A 434 3.88 -24.57 -0.47
N GLN A 435 4.52 -25.45 -1.25
CA GLN A 435 5.33 -26.54 -0.71
C GLN A 435 6.58 -26.01 0.00
N LYS A 436 7.31 -25.07 -0.63
CA LYS A 436 8.45 -24.40 0.01
C LYS A 436 8.05 -23.65 1.29
N GLU A 437 6.86 -23.07 1.29
CA GLU A 437 6.34 -22.38 2.47
C GLU A 437 5.97 -23.33 3.60
N LEU A 438 5.39 -24.49 3.28
CA LEU A 438 5.14 -25.57 4.23
C LEU A 438 6.45 -26.11 4.84
N GLU A 439 7.48 -26.30 4.02
CA GLU A 439 8.81 -26.70 4.49
C GLU A 439 9.40 -25.65 5.44
N ARG A 440 9.38 -24.36 5.06
CA ARG A 440 9.87 -23.27 5.91
C ARG A 440 9.09 -23.15 7.23
N SER A 441 7.76 -23.28 7.18
CA SER A 441 6.93 -23.26 8.39
C SER A 441 7.26 -24.42 9.30
N ARG A 442 7.53 -25.61 8.74
CA ARG A 442 7.93 -26.78 9.52
C ARG A 442 9.28 -26.56 10.20
N ASP A 443 10.25 -26.00 9.47
CA ASP A 443 11.59 -25.73 10.02
C ASP A 443 11.52 -24.71 11.18
N LEU A 444 10.71 -23.65 11.04
CA LEU A 444 10.48 -22.69 12.13
C LEU A 444 9.78 -23.31 13.34
N LEU A 445 8.79 -24.19 13.10
CA LEU A 445 8.13 -24.91 14.18
C LEU A 445 9.11 -25.83 14.91
N GLN A 446 10.05 -26.46 14.21
CA GLN A 446 11.07 -27.31 14.81
C GLN A 446 12.14 -26.51 15.57
N GLU A 447 12.45 -25.29 15.12
CA GLU A 447 13.32 -24.37 15.86
C GLU A 447 12.66 -23.90 17.17
N TRP A 448 11.36 -23.63 17.16
CA TRP A 448 10.62 -23.14 18.33
C TRP A 448 10.17 -24.26 19.27
N PHE A 449 9.91 -25.45 18.72
CA PHE A 449 9.50 -26.65 19.44
C PHE A 449 10.36 -27.82 18.98
N PRO A 450 11.62 -27.90 19.44
CA PRO A 450 12.45 -29.06 19.16
C PRO A 450 11.79 -30.30 19.77
N ASP A 451 11.71 -31.38 18.99
CA ASP A 451 11.20 -32.66 19.48
C ASP A 451 12.01 -33.06 20.72
N ALA A 452 11.32 -33.32 21.83
CA ALA A 452 11.96 -33.80 23.04
C ALA A 452 12.51 -35.22 22.77
N GLU A 453 13.84 -35.35 22.71
CA GLU A 453 14.52 -36.65 22.70
C GLU A 453 14.28 -37.47 23.97
#